data_AF-A0A3P7L2C9-F1
#
_entry.id   AF-A0A3P7L2C9-F1
#
_cell.length_a   1.000
_cell.length_b   1.000
_cell.length_c   1.000
_cell.angle_alpha   90.00
_cell.angle_beta   90.00
_cell.angle_gamma   90.00
#
_symmetry.space_group_name_H-M   'P 1'
#
loop_
_entity.id
_entity.type
_entity.pdbx_description
1 polymer ?
#
loop_
_entity_poly.entity_id
_entity_poly.type
_entity_poly.pdbx_seq_one_letter_code
_entity_poly.pdbx_strand_id
1 'polypeptide(L)'
;MQYQVFKLEQRPDWESYGGGSNNPILSNPLPRPEDRDFISTKESYLDYLRHGIFYWSYWLSLAIVLATGVSWITLFCLGYMILSFIYLWMGQNVMMRKRANLVASWNVIIGYTFCVILAKCALQLMGCVYADRFVGARSCWLMQLFGVTCMNPVGWNDYVAISKSP
;
A
#
# COMPACT_ATOMS: atom_id res chain seq x y z
N MET A 1 -13.23 -17.18 6.28
CA MET A 1 -13.96 -16.11 5.57
C MET A 1 -13.60 -16.06 4.08
N GLN A 2 -12.38 -15.68 3.67
CA GLN A 2 -12.05 -15.58 2.22
C GLN A 2 -12.26 -16.89 1.42
N TYR A 3 -11.89 -18.04 2.00
CA TYR A 3 -12.11 -19.35 1.36
C TYR A 3 -13.58 -19.63 1.01
N GLN A 4 -14.53 -19.15 1.82
CA GLN A 4 -15.96 -19.35 1.55
C GLN A 4 -16.42 -18.55 0.32
N VAL A 5 -15.87 -17.34 0.12
CA VAL A 5 -16.15 -16.50 -1.06
C VAL A 5 -15.68 -17.21 -2.33
N PHE A 6 -14.44 -17.71 -2.35
CA PHE A 6 -13.93 -18.46 -3.50
C PHE A 6 -14.71 -19.76 -3.75
N LYS A 7 -15.17 -20.44 -2.69
CA LYS A 7 -16.03 -21.62 -2.84
C LYS A 7 -17.40 -21.27 -3.42
N LEU A 8 -17.94 -20.08 -3.13
CA LEU A 8 -19.19 -19.60 -3.71
C LEU A 8 -19.01 -19.24 -5.19
N GLU A 9 -17.92 -18.56 -5.55
CA GLU A 9 -17.59 -18.20 -6.94
C GLU A 9 -17.38 -19.42 -7.84
N GLN A 10 -16.93 -20.54 -7.29
CA GLN A 10 -16.74 -21.80 -8.04
C GLN A 10 -18.03 -22.61 -8.25
N ARG A 11 -19.15 -22.23 -7.61
CA ARG A 11 -20.40 -22.98 -7.77
C ARG A 11 -21.06 -22.69 -9.12
N PRO A 12 -21.74 -23.65 -9.74
CA PRO A 12 -22.49 -23.40 -10.98
C PRO A 12 -23.70 -22.48 -10.77
N ASP A 13 -24.28 -22.44 -9.57
CA ASP A 13 -25.40 -21.59 -9.17
C ASP A 13 -24.95 -20.24 -8.57
N TRP A 14 -23.71 -19.81 -8.78
CA TRP A 14 -23.17 -18.57 -8.21
C TRP A 14 -23.99 -17.33 -8.58
N GLU A 15 -24.63 -17.30 -9.75
CA GLU A 15 -25.51 -16.20 -10.18
C GLU A 15 -26.77 -16.09 -9.33
N SER A 16 -27.22 -17.18 -8.70
CA SER A 16 -28.31 -17.13 -7.73
C SER A 16 -27.93 -16.33 -6.47
N TYR A 17 -26.63 -16.15 -6.22
CA TYR A 17 -26.16 -15.28 -5.17
C TYR A 17 -26.24 -13.82 -5.66
N GLY A 18 -27.14 -13.03 -5.09
CA GLY A 18 -27.40 -11.63 -5.49
C GLY A 18 -26.25 -10.64 -5.30
N GLY A 19 -25.03 -11.11 -4.99
CA GLY A 19 -23.81 -10.30 -4.86
C GLY A 19 -23.10 -10.02 -6.19
N GLY A 20 -23.46 -10.71 -7.28
CA GLY A 20 -22.84 -10.52 -8.60
C GLY A 20 -21.42 -11.10 -8.72
N SER A 21 -20.71 -10.70 -9.77
CA SER A 21 -19.37 -11.23 -10.10
C SER A 21 -18.23 -10.39 -9.54
N ASN A 22 -17.21 -11.04 -8.96
CA ASN A 22 -15.97 -10.43 -8.46
C ASN A 22 -14.80 -10.47 -9.47
N ASN A 23 -15.05 -10.86 -10.73
CA ASN A 23 -13.99 -10.93 -11.73
C ASN A 23 -13.44 -9.53 -12.06
N PRO A 24 -12.11 -9.36 -12.13
CA PRO A 24 -11.51 -8.06 -12.40
C PRO A 24 -11.76 -7.63 -13.85
N ILE A 25 -12.36 -6.45 -14.02
CA ILE A 25 -12.63 -5.87 -15.34
C ILE A 25 -11.43 -5.03 -15.78
N LEU A 26 -10.53 -5.64 -16.56
CA LEU A 26 -9.34 -4.97 -17.11
C LEU A 26 -9.56 -4.32 -18.49
N SER A 27 -10.60 -4.74 -19.19
CA SER A 27 -11.01 -4.18 -20.49
C SER A 27 -11.96 -2.99 -20.31
N ASN A 28 -12.31 -2.32 -21.41
CA ASN A 28 -13.36 -1.30 -21.44
C ASN A 28 -14.62 -1.89 -22.08
N PRO A 29 -15.37 -2.77 -21.39
CA PRO A 29 -16.66 -3.20 -21.90
C PRO A 29 -17.61 -2.00 -21.97
N LEU A 30 -18.59 -2.07 -22.87
CA LEU A 30 -19.67 -1.09 -22.90
C LEU A 30 -20.48 -1.19 -21.59
N PRO A 31 -20.97 -0.07 -21.04
CA PRO A 31 -21.85 -0.08 -19.88
C PRO A 31 -23.07 -0.96 -20.17
N ARG A 32 -23.47 -1.78 -19.20
CA ARG A 32 -24.73 -2.53 -19.29
C ARG A 32 -25.90 -1.58 -19.07
N PRO A 33 -27.11 -1.90 -19.55
CA PRO A 33 -28.30 -1.07 -19.34
C PRO A 33 -28.63 -0.83 -17.85
N GLU A 34 -28.17 -1.72 -16.97
CA GLU A 34 -28.32 -1.65 -15.52
C GLU A 34 -27.27 -0.74 -14.83
N ASP A 35 -26.17 -0.42 -15.52
CA ASP A 35 -25.09 0.41 -14.97
C ASP A 35 -25.51 1.89 -15.04
N ARG A 36 -25.85 2.48 -13.89
CA ARG A 36 -26.18 3.92 -13.80
C ARG A 36 -24.91 4.77 -13.75
N ASP A 37 -24.91 5.88 -14.49
CA ASP A 37 -23.86 6.89 -14.39
C ASP A 37 -24.04 7.73 -13.12
N PHE A 38 -23.06 7.64 -12.22
CA PHE A 38 -22.99 8.40 -10.96
C PHE A 38 -21.99 9.57 -11.04
N ILE A 39 -21.35 9.78 -12.19
CA ILE A 39 -20.36 10.85 -12.38
C ILE A 39 -21.04 12.09 -12.96
N SER A 40 -21.76 11.96 -14.09
CA SER A 40 -22.41 13.11 -14.75
C SER A 40 -23.73 13.49 -14.08
N THR A 41 -24.54 12.50 -13.73
CA THR A 41 -25.91 12.70 -13.23
C THR A 41 -25.98 12.29 -11.76
N LYS A 42 -26.13 13.26 -10.85
CA LYS A 42 -26.16 13.04 -9.40
C LYS A 42 -27.56 13.31 -8.86
N GLU A 43 -28.37 12.27 -8.73
CA GLU A 43 -29.77 12.40 -8.28
C GLU A 43 -29.94 12.02 -6.81
N SER A 44 -29.12 11.11 -6.28
CA SER A 44 -29.20 10.65 -4.89
C SER A 44 -27.99 11.12 -4.07
N TYR A 45 -28.19 11.30 -2.75
CA TYR A 45 -27.08 11.54 -1.81
C TYR A 45 -26.02 10.44 -1.87
N LEU A 46 -26.44 9.22 -2.18
CA LEU A 46 -25.55 8.08 -2.36
C LEU A 46 -24.65 8.22 -3.60
N ASP A 47 -25.10 8.92 -4.65
CA ASP A 47 -24.29 9.20 -5.84
C ASP A 47 -23.24 10.27 -5.55
N TYR A 48 -23.58 11.28 -4.74
CA TYR A 48 -22.60 12.26 -4.23
C TYR A 48 -21.51 11.58 -3.40
N LEU A 49 -21.90 10.67 -2.49
CA LEU A 49 -20.95 9.91 -1.68
C LEU A 49 -20.04 9.03 -2.54
N ARG A 50 -20.61 8.25 -3.48
CA ARG A 50 -19.85 7.42 -4.42
C ARG A 50 -18.87 8.25 -5.22
N HIS A 51 -19.33 9.35 -5.82
CA HIS A 51 -18.48 10.24 -6.59
C HIS A 51 -17.33 10.79 -5.74
N GLY A 52 -17.62 11.23 -4.51
CA GLY A 52 -16.59 11.71 -3.58
C GLY A 52 -15.52 10.66 -3.28
N ILE A 53 -15.93 9.44 -2.93
CA ILE A 53 -15.00 8.35 -2.63
C ILE A 53 -14.11 8.04 -3.84
N PHE A 54 -14.71 7.82 -5.01
CA PHE A 54 -13.93 7.44 -6.19
C PHE A 54 -13.00 8.57 -6.67
N TYR A 55 -13.48 9.81 -6.67
CA TYR A 55 -12.68 10.96 -7.13
C TYR A 55 -11.49 11.26 -6.20
N TRP A 56 -11.70 11.22 -4.88
CA TRP A 56 -10.66 11.56 -3.91
C TRP A 56 -9.72 10.41 -3.56
N SER A 57 -10.12 9.15 -3.78
CA SER A 57 -9.33 7.95 -3.42
C SER A 57 -7.89 7.99 -3.92
N TYR A 58 -7.66 8.45 -5.15
CA TYR A 58 -6.32 8.58 -5.73
C TYR A 58 -5.44 9.56 -4.95
N TRP A 59 -5.94 10.78 -4.74
CA TRP A 59 -5.20 11.84 -4.06
C TRP A 59 -4.96 11.50 -2.60
N LEU A 60 -5.94 10.89 -1.94
CA LEU A 60 -5.82 10.40 -0.57
C LEU A 60 -4.76 9.30 -0.47
N SER A 61 -4.74 8.36 -1.40
CA SER A 61 -3.74 7.28 -1.42
C SER A 61 -2.32 7.84 -1.60
N LEU A 62 -2.13 8.80 -2.52
CA LEU A 62 -0.84 9.48 -2.67
C LEU A 62 -0.44 10.27 -1.41
N ALA A 63 -1.38 10.93 -0.75
CA ALA A 63 -1.14 11.62 0.51
C ALA A 63 -0.67 10.65 1.62
N ILE A 64 -1.25 9.45 1.70
CA ILE A 64 -0.83 8.42 2.66
C ILE A 64 0.60 7.93 2.36
N VAL A 65 0.93 7.68 1.09
CA VAL A 65 2.27 7.25 0.68
C VAL A 65 3.30 8.34 1.00
N LEU A 66 2.96 9.60 0.74
CA LEU A 66 3.81 10.74 1.08
C LEU A 66 3.98 10.88 2.60
N ALA A 67 2.90 10.80 3.37
CA ALA A 67 2.95 10.86 4.84
C ALA A 67 3.85 9.76 5.42
N THR A 68 3.78 8.56 4.86
CA THR A 68 4.67 7.43 5.22
C THR A 68 6.13 7.75 4.92
N GLY A 69 6.41 8.43 3.79
CA GLY A 69 7.75 8.89 3.43
C GLY A 69 8.30 10.01 4.32
N VAL A 70 7.45 10.90 4.83
CA VAL A 70 7.87 12.01 5.71
C VAL A 70 8.03 11.57 7.18
N SER A 71 7.37 10.48 7.59
CA SER A 71 7.31 10.07 9.00
C SER A 71 8.67 9.75 9.63
N TRP A 72 9.65 9.27 8.85
CA TRP A 72 10.97 8.87 9.36
C TRP A 72 12.09 9.20 8.39
N ILE A 73 13.29 9.44 8.91
CA ILE A 73 14.50 9.67 8.10
C ILE A 73 15.19 8.31 7.89
N THR A 74 14.71 7.53 6.92
CA THR A 74 15.33 6.26 6.51
C THR A 74 15.42 6.17 5.00
N LEU A 75 16.31 5.31 4.49
CA LEU A 75 16.44 5.07 3.04
C LEU A 75 15.11 4.61 2.42
N PHE A 76 14.34 3.79 3.13
CA PHE A 76 13.03 3.32 2.69
C PHE A 76 12.00 4.45 2.60
N CYS A 77 12.02 5.38 3.56
CA CYS A 77 11.17 6.57 3.55
C CYS A 77 11.51 7.51 2.39
N LEU A 78 12.81 7.67 2.08
CA LEU A 78 13.25 8.42 0.90
C LEU A 78 12.71 7.82 -0.41
N GLY A 79 12.66 6.49 -0.53
CA GLY A 79 12.02 5.85 -1.69
C GLY A 79 10.52 6.14 -1.79
N TYR A 80 9.78 6.15 -0.68
CA TYR A 80 8.36 6.57 -0.68
C TYR A 80 8.19 8.04 -1.08
N MET A 81 9.08 8.93 -0.64
CA MET A 81 9.08 10.34 -1.03
C MET A 81 9.29 10.51 -2.53
N ILE A 82 10.32 9.87 -3.10
CA ILE A 82 10.62 9.92 -4.54
C ILE A 82 9.43 9.41 -5.34
N LEU A 83 8.89 8.25 -4.96
CA LEU A 83 7.74 7.66 -5.63
C LEU A 83 6.54 8.61 -5.60
N SER A 84 6.24 9.21 -4.45
CA SER A 84 5.16 10.19 -4.28
C SER A 84 5.35 11.40 -5.19
N PHE A 85 6.55 11.96 -5.26
CA PHE A 85 6.84 13.09 -6.15
C PHE A 85 6.71 12.73 -7.63
N ILE A 86 7.13 11.53 -8.05
CA ILE A 86 6.94 11.06 -9.42
C ILE A 86 5.44 10.98 -9.77
N TYR A 87 4.61 10.42 -8.89
CA TYR A 87 3.17 10.32 -9.11
C TYR A 87 2.46 11.67 -9.06
N LEU A 88 2.89 12.56 -8.16
CA LEU A 88 2.39 13.94 -8.10
C LEU A 88 2.75 14.72 -9.36
N TRP A 89 3.98 14.55 -9.87
CA TRP A 89 4.43 15.18 -11.11
C TRP A 89 3.64 14.71 -12.32
N MET A 90 3.41 13.39 -12.42
CA MET A 90 2.56 12.83 -13.47
C MET A 90 1.09 13.29 -13.33
N GLY A 91 0.63 13.52 -12.10
CA GLY A 91 -0.67 14.09 -11.79
C GLY A 91 -1.84 13.30 -12.39
N GLN A 92 -2.80 14.00 -12.98
CA GLN A 92 -3.99 13.39 -13.58
C GLN A 92 -3.69 12.60 -14.87
N ASN A 93 -2.50 12.76 -15.47
CA ASN A 93 -2.15 12.00 -16.68
C ASN A 93 -2.09 10.49 -16.42
N VAL A 94 -1.86 10.08 -15.16
CA VAL A 94 -1.91 8.66 -14.77
C VAL A 94 -3.34 8.12 -14.83
N MET A 95 -4.33 8.89 -14.39
CA MET A 95 -5.76 8.50 -14.41
C MET A 95 -6.29 8.33 -15.83
N MET A 96 -5.76 9.12 -16.78
CA MET A 96 -6.17 9.08 -18.19
C MET A 96 -5.57 7.89 -18.95
N ARG A 97 -4.67 7.10 -18.33
CA ARG A 97 -4.11 5.90 -18.97
C ARG A 97 -5.16 4.79 -19.03
N LYS A 98 -4.96 3.85 -19.97
CA LYS A 98 -5.74 2.60 -20.01
C LYS A 98 -5.69 1.91 -18.64
N ARG A 99 -6.80 1.27 -18.23
CA ARG A 99 -6.94 0.63 -16.90
C ARG A 99 -5.81 -0.34 -16.58
N ALA A 100 -5.38 -1.16 -17.54
CA ALA A 100 -4.26 -2.08 -17.35
C ALA A 100 -2.96 -1.37 -16.92
N ASN A 101 -2.65 -0.21 -17.52
CA ASN A 101 -1.46 0.57 -17.19
C ASN A 101 -1.61 1.26 -15.82
N LEU A 102 -2.82 1.71 -15.48
CA LEU A 102 -3.12 2.25 -14.16
C LEU A 102 -2.89 1.19 -13.07
N VAL A 103 -3.43 -0.02 -13.26
CA VAL A 103 -3.23 -1.16 -12.33
C VAL A 103 -1.75 -1.52 -12.23
N ALA A 104 -1.03 -1.57 -13.34
CA ALA A 104 0.40 -1.83 -13.34
C ALA A 104 1.19 -0.78 -12.54
N SER A 105 0.85 0.51 -12.68
CA SER A 105 1.43 1.58 -11.87
C SER A 105 1.16 1.39 -10.37
N TRP A 106 -0.07 1.08 -9.98
CA TRP A 106 -0.38 0.80 -8.57
C TRP A 106 0.34 -0.43 -8.03
N ASN A 107 0.51 -1.47 -8.84
CA ASN A 107 1.29 -2.65 -8.47
C ASN A 107 2.76 -2.33 -8.17
N VAL A 108 3.34 -1.28 -8.78
CA VAL A 108 4.68 -0.81 -8.43
C VAL A 108 4.71 -0.27 -6.99
N ILE A 109 3.69 0.50 -6.58
CA ILE A 109 3.60 1.02 -5.20
C ILE A 109 3.44 -0.12 -4.21
N ILE A 110 2.51 -1.05 -4.48
CA ILE A 110 2.27 -2.22 -3.62
C ILE A 110 3.53 -3.10 -3.53
N GLY A 111 4.19 -3.34 -4.66
CA GLY A 111 5.43 -4.10 -4.73
C GLY A 111 6.55 -3.45 -3.92
N TYR A 112 6.71 -2.12 -4.02
CA TYR A 112 7.66 -1.39 -3.18
C TYR A 112 7.35 -1.56 -1.70
N THR A 113 6.09 -1.40 -1.29
CA THR A 113 5.66 -1.61 0.10
C THR A 113 5.99 -3.01 0.60
N PHE A 114 5.71 -4.03 -0.20
CA PHE A 114 6.03 -5.41 0.15
C PHE A 114 7.54 -5.64 0.31
N CYS A 115 8.34 -5.13 -0.62
CA CYS A 115 9.81 -5.19 -0.53
C CYS A 115 10.35 -4.47 0.73
N VAL A 116 9.80 -3.30 1.08
CA VAL A 116 10.19 -2.58 2.30
C VAL A 116 9.85 -3.38 3.55
N ILE A 117 8.66 -4.00 3.61
CA ILE A 117 8.27 -4.84 4.75
C ILE A 117 9.24 -6.01 4.90
N LEU A 118 9.51 -6.75 3.82
CA LEU A 118 10.46 -7.87 3.86
C LEU A 118 11.86 -7.43 4.28
N ALA A 119 12.36 -6.32 3.70
CA ALA A 119 13.67 -5.79 4.03
C ALA A 119 13.74 -5.36 5.50
N LYS A 120 12.72 -4.68 6.02
CA LYS A 120 12.63 -4.29 7.43
C LYS A 120 12.61 -5.50 8.35
N CYS A 121 11.80 -6.52 8.06
CA CYS A 121 11.75 -7.75 8.85
C CYS A 121 13.12 -8.47 8.85
N ALA A 122 13.76 -8.60 7.70
CA ALA A 122 15.08 -9.23 7.58
C ALA A 122 16.16 -8.43 8.33
N LEU A 123 16.18 -7.10 8.17
CA LEU A 123 17.13 -6.22 8.85
C LEU A 123 16.90 -6.17 10.36
N GLN A 124 15.65 -6.25 10.82
CA GLN A 124 15.34 -6.33 12.24
C GLN A 124 15.87 -7.63 12.85
N LEU A 125 15.64 -8.78 12.20
CA LEU A 125 16.18 -10.05 12.66
C LEU A 125 17.73 -10.02 12.72
N MET A 126 18.36 -9.59 11.63
CA MET A 126 19.83 -9.54 11.54
C MET A 126 20.43 -8.49 12.50
N GLY A 127 19.83 -7.31 12.58
CA GLY A 127 20.32 -6.21 13.41
C GLY A 127 20.26 -6.53 14.90
N CYS A 128 19.23 -7.25 15.36
CA CYS A 128 19.10 -7.61 16.76
C CYS A 128 19.97 -8.82 17.16
N VAL A 129 20.13 -9.81 16.28
CA VAL A 129 21.00 -10.97 16.55
C VAL A 129 22.48 -10.59 16.56
N TYR A 130 22.90 -9.68 15.69
CA TYR A 130 24.31 -9.28 15.54
C TYR A 130 24.60 -7.89 16.13
N ALA A 131 23.75 -7.39 17.03
CA ALA A 131 23.85 -6.03 17.58
C ALA A 131 25.26 -5.71 18.13
N ASP A 132 25.81 -6.60 18.96
CA ASP A 132 27.14 -6.44 19.57
C ASP A 132 28.25 -6.31 18.52
N ARG A 133 28.13 -7.03 17.40
CA ARG A 133 29.12 -7.01 16.32
C ARG A 133 29.10 -5.69 15.55
N PHE A 134 27.92 -5.11 15.33
CA PHE A 134 27.75 -3.83 14.64
C PHE A 134 28.20 -2.65 15.50
N VAL A 135 27.94 -2.69 16.80
CA VAL A 135 28.44 -1.71 17.77
C VAL A 135 29.97 -1.76 17.83
N GLY A 136 30.55 -2.96 17.98
CA GLY A 136 32.01 -3.16 17.98
C GLY A 136 32.70 -2.76 16.67
N ALA A 137 32.01 -2.88 15.52
CA ALA A 137 32.51 -2.46 14.22
C ALA A 137 32.24 -0.97 13.89
N ARG A 138 31.72 -0.17 14.85
CA ARG A 138 31.40 1.26 14.68
C ARG A 138 30.46 1.55 13.50
N SER A 139 29.63 0.58 13.13
CA SER A 139 28.74 0.63 11.96
C SER A 139 27.30 1.03 12.31
N CYS A 140 27.10 1.71 13.45
CA CYS A 140 25.79 2.15 13.92
C CYS A 140 25.07 3.07 12.92
N TRP A 141 25.81 3.82 12.10
CA TRP A 141 25.26 4.68 11.06
C TRP A 141 24.41 3.90 10.05
N LEU A 142 24.79 2.66 9.73
CA LEU A 142 24.08 1.78 8.80
C LEU A 142 22.71 1.40 9.38
N MET A 143 22.68 1.04 10.67
CA MET A 143 21.44 0.69 11.36
C MET A 143 20.50 1.89 11.48
N GLN A 144 21.05 3.09 11.69
CA GLN A 144 20.27 4.33 11.71
C GLN A 144 19.72 4.68 10.31
N LEU A 145 20.52 4.52 9.26
CA LEU A 145 20.09 4.77 7.87
C LEU A 145 18.91 3.89 7.44
N PHE A 146 18.93 2.61 7.84
CA PHE A 146 17.84 1.69 7.59
C PHE A 146 16.73 1.75 8.64
N GLY A 147 16.91 2.51 9.72
CA GLY A 147 15.97 2.65 10.83
C GLY A 147 15.62 1.31 11.48
N VAL A 148 16.64 0.55 11.90
CA VAL A 148 16.49 -0.74 12.58
C VAL A 148 16.28 -0.51 14.08
N THR A 149 15.21 -1.08 14.63
CA THR A 149 14.90 -1.07 16.06
C THR A 149 14.64 -2.50 16.53
N CYS A 150 15.03 -2.80 17.76
CA CYS A 150 14.87 -4.12 18.35
C CYS A 150 13.72 -4.16 19.35
N MET A 151 12.97 -5.25 19.36
CA MET A 151 11.94 -5.48 20.38
C MET A 151 12.61 -5.83 21.70
N ASN A 152 12.15 -5.24 22.80
CA ASN A 152 12.70 -5.52 24.12
C ASN A 152 12.18 -6.87 24.66
N PRO A 153 13.04 -7.85 24.96
CA PRO A 153 12.60 -9.16 25.45
C PRO A 153 11.94 -9.13 26.84
N VAL A 154 12.19 -8.10 27.67
CA VAL A 154 11.54 -7.94 28.99
C VAL A 154 10.21 -7.17 28.93
N GLY A 155 9.89 -6.54 27.79
CA GLY A 155 8.66 -5.78 27.60
C GLY A 155 8.26 -5.77 26.14
N TRP A 156 7.29 -6.60 25.76
CA TRP A 156 6.80 -6.79 24.38
C TRP A 156 6.18 -5.53 23.74
N ASN A 157 6.07 -4.43 24.49
CA ASN A 157 5.52 -3.15 24.03
C ASN A 157 6.60 -2.10 23.73
N ASP A 158 7.88 -2.37 24.03
CA ASP A 158 8.96 -1.39 23.92
C ASP A 158 9.95 -1.76 22.80
N TYR A 159 10.34 -0.75 22.02
CA TYR A 159 11.37 -0.85 21.00
C TYR A 159 12.61 -0.06 21.44
N VAL A 160 13.79 -0.69 21.38
CA VAL A 160 15.07 -0.08 21.76
C VAL A 160 15.92 0.11 20.51
N ALA A 161 16.48 1.31 20.36
CA ALA A 161 17.45 1.61 19.31
C ALA A 161 18.82 0.99 19.66
N ILE A 162 19.46 0.35 18.68
CA ILE A 162 20.76 -0.36 18.86
C ILE A 162 21.90 0.60 19.28
N SER A 163 21.73 1.92 19.14
CA SER A 163 22.73 2.91 19.59
C SER A 163 22.84 3.08 21.11
N LYS A 164 21.92 2.49 21.89
CA LYS A 164 21.95 2.44 23.35
C LYS A 164 21.98 0.98 23.82
N SER A 165 23.09 0.28 23.64
CA SER A 165 23.44 -0.77 24.62
C SER A 165 24.26 -0.10 25.74
N PRO A 166 24.08 -0.48 27.01
CA PRO A 166 24.97 -0.04 28.08
C PRO A 166 26.42 -0.42 27.82
#